data_AF-A0AAD4DPM7-F1
#
_entry.id   AF-A0AAD4DPM7-F1
#
_cell.length_a   1.000
_cell.length_b   1.000
_cell.length_c   1.000
_cell.angle_alpha   90.00
_cell.angle_beta   90.00
_cell.angle_gamma   90.00
#
_symmetry.space_group_name_H-M   'P 1'
#
loop_
_entity.id
_entity.type
_entity.pdbx_description
1 polymer ?
#
loop_
_entity_poly.entity_id
_entity_poly.type
_entity_poly.pdbx_seq_one_letter_code
_entity_poly.pdbx_strand_id
1 'polypeptide(L)'
;MSLSQFNARLQYKKNQTGTYIKTFLGHRQRKYLRGKARELDSNGGERKQRRAQVEYDRKLIEKNHEIDKRRKEWRDAATAKLNAIVPCLVDADLAKMRVADIVLQLRWHHEFDLHVPRNKDMPKRKEDKLKVLREAIARYTSGEVTHRETTQEVPLETGESEDEDKP
;
A
#
# COMPACT_ATOMS: atom_id res chain seq x y z
N MET A 1 1.63 -2.14 28.50
CA MET A 1 0.31 -1.90 29.14
C MET A 1 -0.73 -2.44 28.17
N SER A 2 -1.72 -3.22 28.59
CA SER A 2 -2.72 -3.73 27.62
C SER A 2 -3.67 -2.63 27.15
N LEU A 3 -4.33 -2.79 26.00
CA LEU A 3 -5.35 -1.85 25.51
C LEU A 3 -6.48 -1.64 26.54
N SER A 4 -6.91 -2.72 27.20
CA SER A 4 -7.93 -2.64 28.26
C SER A 4 -7.44 -1.83 29.45
N GLN A 5 -6.20 -2.04 29.90
CA GLN A 5 -5.60 -1.27 31.00
C GLN A 5 -5.40 0.21 30.64
N PHE A 6 -4.97 0.49 29.42
CA PHE A 6 -4.82 1.86 28.91
C PHE A 6 -6.17 2.58 28.90
N ASN A 7 -7.19 1.96 28.31
CA ASN A 7 -8.55 2.51 28.27
C ASN A 7 -9.13 2.70 29.67
N ALA A 8 -8.92 1.73 30.57
CA ALA A 8 -9.35 1.84 31.96
C ALA A 8 -8.68 3.01 32.68
N ARG A 9 -7.37 3.24 32.49
CA ARG A 9 -6.65 4.39 33.06
C ARG A 9 -7.12 5.71 32.48
N LEU A 10 -7.34 5.77 31.17
CA LEU A 10 -7.84 6.96 30.49
C LEU A 10 -9.23 7.34 31.04
N GLN A 11 -10.14 6.36 31.15
CA GLN A 11 -11.47 6.57 31.72
C GLN A 11 -11.42 6.93 33.20
N TYR A 12 -10.53 6.29 33.97
CA TYR A 12 -10.33 6.60 35.38
C TYR A 12 -9.89 8.05 35.61
N LYS A 13 -9.02 8.57 34.73
CA LYS A 13 -8.58 9.98 34.73
C LYS A 13 -9.73 10.90 34.30
N LYS A 14 -10.35 10.61 33.15
CA LYS A 14 -11.41 11.45 32.55
C LYS A 14 -12.61 11.61 33.48
N ASN A 15 -13.04 10.54 34.13
CA ASN A 15 -14.21 10.54 35.01
C ASN A 15 -13.87 10.89 36.46
N GLN A 16 -12.63 11.31 36.75
CA GLN A 16 -12.13 11.61 38.10
C GLN A 16 -12.47 10.51 39.12
N THR A 17 -12.46 9.24 38.68
CA THR A 17 -12.94 8.12 39.49
C THR A 17 -12.10 7.94 40.75
N GLY A 18 -10.83 8.36 40.72
CA GLY A 18 -9.97 8.39 41.90
C GLY A 18 -10.42 9.36 42.99
N THR A 19 -10.93 10.53 42.61
CA THR A 19 -11.50 11.51 43.56
C THR A 19 -12.74 10.90 44.21
N TYR A 20 -13.66 10.37 43.39
CA TYR A 20 -14.88 9.71 43.87
C TYR A 20 -14.60 8.56 44.84
N ILE A 21 -13.65 7.68 44.51
CA ILE A 21 -13.26 6.56 45.37
C ILE A 21 -12.66 7.05 46.70
N LYS A 22 -11.88 8.14 46.66
CA LYS A 22 -11.27 8.71 47.86
C LYS A 22 -12.29 9.39 48.78
N THR A 23 -13.28 10.07 48.21
CA THR A 23 -14.26 10.87 48.97
C THR A 23 -15.46 10.04 49.44
N PHE A 24 -15.98 9.13 48.62
CA PHE A 24 -17.26 8.46 48.89
C PHE A 24 -17.14 6.99 49.28
N LEU A 25 -16.04 6.31 48.94
CA LEU A 25 -15.88 4.89 49.27
C LEU A 25 -15.08 4.68 50.55
N GLY A 26 -15.63 3.89 51.48
CA GLY A 26 -14.95 3.43 52.69
C GLY A 26 -13.98 2.27 52.42
N HIS A 27 -13.21 1.89 53.45
CA HIS A 27 -12.15 0.88 53.34
C HIS A 27 -12.67 -0.48 52.81
N ARG A 28 -13.81 -0.96 53.31
CA ARG A 28 -14.40 -2.25 52.90
C ARG A 28 -14.75 -2.28 51.41
N GLN A 29 -15.36 -1.22 50.89
CA GLN A 29 -15.74 -1.11 49.48
C GLN A 29 -14.50 -1.03 48.58
N ARG A 30 -13.47 -0.26 48.98
CA ARG A 30 -12.19 -0.22 48.27
C ARG A 30 -11.50 -1.59 48.25
N LYS A 31 -11.54 -2.34 49.36
CA LYS A 31 -11.02 -3.72 49.44
C LYS A 31 -11.77 -4.65 48.49
N TYR A 32 -13.10 -4.56 48.44
CA TYR A 32 -13.93 -5.32 47.52
C TYR A 32 -13.59 -5.04 46.05
N LEU A 33 -13.52 -3.75 45.65
CA LEU A 33 -13.16 -3.36 44.28
C LEU A 33 -11.78 -3.87 43.87
N ARG A 34 -10.77 -3.79 44.75
CA ARG A 34 -9.44 -4.37 44.48
C ARG A 34 -9.48 -5.88 44.33
N GLY A 35 -10.32 -6.56 45.12
CA GLY A 35 -10.54 -8.01 44.98
C GLY A 35 -11.12 -8.36 43.62
N LYS A 36 -12.19 -7.67 43.21
CA LYS A 36 -12.82 -7.87 41.90
C LYS A 36 -11.91 -7.53 40.72
N ALA A 37 -11.10 -6.48 40.81
CA ALA A 37 -10.12 -6.16 39.78
C ALA A 37 -9.11 -7.30 39.58
N ARG A 38 -8.57 -7.86 40.68
CA ARG A 38 -7.65 -9.00 40.61
C ARG A 38 -8.30 -10.26 40.04
N GLU A 39 -9.56 -10.53 40.40
CA GLU A 39 -10.32 -11.65 39.84
C GLU A 39 -10.46 -11.51 38.31
N LEU A 40 -10.80 -10.32 37.83
CA LEU A 40 -10.88 -10.01 36.39
C LEU A 40 -9.53 -10.14 35.69
N ASP A 41 -8.45 -9.63 36.31
CA ASP A 41 -7.09 -9.76 35.76
C ASP A 41 -6.65 -11.23 35.70
N SER A 42 -7.02 -12.03 36.72
CA SER A 42 -6.69 -13.46 36.80
C SER A 42 -7.42 -14.33 35.77
N ASN A 43 -8.57 -13.87 35.26
CA ASN A 43 -9.35 -14.58 34.24
C ASN A 43 -8.64 -14.68 32.87
N GLY A 44 -7.48 -14.03 32.69
CA GLY A 44 -6.61 -14.22 31.53
C GLY A 44 -7.23 -13.74 30.21
N GLY A 45 -8.24 -12.86 30.26
CA GLY A 45 -8.93 -12.35 29.08
C GLY A 45 -7.99 -11.70 28.07
N GLU A 46 -6.97 -10.98 28.54
CA GLU A 46 -5.94 -10.38 27.69
C GLU A 46 -5.11 -11.43 26.93
N ARG A 47 -4.83 -12.58 27.53
CA ARG A 47 -4.09 -13.66 26.87
C ARG A 47 -4.93 -14.27 25.75
N LYS A 48 -6.24 -14.42 25.97
CA LYS A 48 -7.18 -14.87 24.94
C LYS A 48 -7.28 -13.86 23.80
N GLN A 49 -7.42 -12.58 24.10
CA GLN A 49 -7.46 -11.51 23.10
C GLN A 49 -6.17 -11.44 22.29
N ARG A 50 -5.00 -11.52 22.93
CA ARG A 50 -3.71 -11.56 22.23
C ARG A 50 -3.60 -12.74 21.27
N ARG A 51 -4.04 -13.94 21.67
CA ARG A 51 -4.06 -15.11 20.78
C ARG A 51 -4.99 -14.90 19.60
N ALA A 52 -6.21 -14.42 19.84
CA ALA A 52 -7.17 -14.13 18.78
C ALA A 52 -6.64 -13.07 17.79
N GLN A 53 -5.96 -12.04 18.30
CA GLN A 53 -5.34 -11.00 17.47
C GLN A 53 -4.24 -11.61 16.58
N VAL A 54 -3.33 -12.39 17.16
CA VAL A 54 -2.26 -13.04 16.40
C VAL A 54 -2.81 -13.98 15.33
N GLU A 55 -3.85 -14.75 15.63
CA GLU A 55 -4.51 -15.63 14.65
C GLU A 55 -5.17 -14.84 13.51
N TYR A 56 -5.80 -13.71 13.85
CA TYR A 56 -6.40 -12.82 12.86
C TYR A 56 -5.33 -12.19 11.96
N ASP A 57 -4.28 -11.62 12.55
CA ASP A 57 -3.18 -10.98 11.83
C ASP A 57 -2.49 -11.97 10.91
N ARG A 58 -2.26 -13.21 11.38
CA ARG A 58 -1.70 -14.28 10.55
C ARG A 58 -2.57 -14.55 9.31
N LYS A 59 -3.88 -14.70 9.47
CA LYS A 59 -4.80 -14.92 8.34
C LYS A 59 -4.81 -13.74 7.38
N LEU A 60 -4.72 -12.53 7.90
CA LEU A 60 -4.66 -11.31 7.09
C LEU A 60 -3.39 -11.26 6.25
N ILE A 61 -2.24 -11.56 6.86
CA ILE A 61 -0.94 -11.64 6.18
C ILE A 61 -0.98 -12.71 5.08
N GLU A 62 -1.49 -13.91 5.37
CA GLU A 62 -1.63 -14.99 4.39
C GLU A 62 -2.48 -14.54 3.18
N LYS A 63 -3.64 -13.92 3.42
CA LYS A 63 -4.50 -13.37 2.37
C LYS A 63 -3.81 -12.27 1.55
N ASN A 64 -3.08 -11.37 2.20
CA ASN A 64 -2.36 -10.30 1.52
C ASN A 64 -1.25 -10.87 0.62
N HIS A 65 -0.50 -11.88 1.09
CA HIS A 65 0.49 -12.57 0.27
C HIS A 65 -0.12 -13.20 -0.99
N GLU A 66 -1.30 -13.81 -0.89
CA GLU A 66 -1.99 -14.36 -2.08
C GLU A 66 -2.37 -13.28 -3.09
N ILE A 67 -2.89 -12.15 -2.61
CA ILE A 67 -3.24 -11.00 -3.46
C ILE A 67 -1.99 -10.45 -4.14
N ASP A 68 -0.89 -10.31 -3.39
CA ASP A 68 0.36 -9.77 -3.91
C ASP A 68 1.02 -10.70 -4.92
N LYS A 69 0.96 -12.03 -4.71
CA LYS A 69 1.38 -13.03 -5.70
C LYS A 69 0.60 -12.87 -7.00
N ARG A 70 -0.73 -12.80 -6.95
CA ARG A 70 -1.57 -12.60 -8.15
C ARG A 70 -1.28 -11.28 -8.85
N ARG A 71 -1.07 -10.20 -8.09
CA ARG A 71 -0.69 -8.89 -8.64
C ARG A 71 0.69 -8.91 -9.28
N LYS A 72 1.62 -9.67 -8.70
CA LYS A 72 2.96 -9.86 -9.27
C LYS A 72 2.88 -10.67 -10.56
N GLU A 73 2.21 -11.82 -10.55
CA GLU A 73 1.98 -12.64 -11.75
C GLU A 73 1.32 -11.85 -12.89
N TRP A 74 0.31 -11.03 -12.58
CA TRP A 74 -0.33 -10.18 -13.58
C TRP A 74 0.60 -9.10 -14.15
N ARG A 75 1.43 -8.48 -13.29
CA ARG A 75 2.45 -7.52 -13.72
C ARG A 75 3.51 -8.20 -14.57
N ASP A 76 4.03 -9.33 -14.12
CA ASP A 76 5.06 -10.11 -14.82
C ASP A 76 4.54 -10.61 -16.18
N ALA A 77 3.26 -11.00 -16.27
CA ALA A 77 2.64 -11.36 -17.55
C ALA A 77 2.46 -10.14 -18.46
N ALA A 78 2.18 -8.96 -17.91
CA ALA A 78 2.08 -7.72 -18.69
C ALA A 78 3.46 -7.26 -19.20
N THR A 79 4.50 -7.33 -18.38
CA THR A 79 5.88 -7.01 -18.79
C THR A 79 6.41 -8.02 -19.79
N ALA A 80 6.15 -9.32 -19.61
CA ALA A 80 6.52 -10.34 -20.58
C ALA A 80 5.90 -10.09 -21.98
N LYS A 81 4.64 -9.65 -22.02
CA LYS A 81 3.99 -9.24 -23.28
C LYS A 81 4.63 -8.00 -23.90
N LEU A 82 5.11 -7.06 -23.07
CA LEU A 82 5.80 -5.87 -23.57
C LEU A 82 7.19 -6.21 -24.12
N ASN A 83 7.95 -7.04 -23.41
CA ASN A 83 9.29 -7.49 -23.83
C ASN A 83 9.26 -8.33 -25.12
N ALA A 84 8.16 -9.02 -25.40
CA ALA A 84 8.00 -9.80 -26.63
C ALA A 84 7.72 -8.95 -27.88
N ILE A 85 7.46 -7.64 -27.74
CA ILE A 85 7.17 -6.77 -28.88
C ILE A 85 8.45 -6.39 -29.58
N VAL A 86 8.47 -6.56 -30.90
CA VAL A 86 9.47 -5.97 -31.78
C VAL A 86 9.03 -4.53 -32.11
N PRO A 87 9.81 -3.49 -31.76
CA PRO A 87 9.49 -2.11 -32.07
C PRO A 87 9.41 -1.90 -33.59
N CYS A 88 8.37 -1.21 -34.04
CA CYS A 88 8.19 -0.87 -35.44
C CYS A 88 8.87 0.47 -35.72
N LEU A 89 10.03 0.43 -36.38
CA LEU A 89 10.84 1.63 -36.68
C LEU A 89 10.52 2.24 -38.05
N VAL A 90 9.68 1.59 -38.87
CA VAL A 90 9.40 2.00 -40.25
C VAL A 90 8.03 2.66 -40.36
N ASP A 91 7.99 3.90 -40.87
CA ASP A 91 6.77 4.71 -41.00
C ASP A 91 5.67 4.09 -41.89
N ALA A 92 6.06 3.32 -42.91
CA ALA A 92 5.13 2.68 -43.84
C ALA A 92 4.24 1.62 -43.15
N ASP A 93 4.77 0.99 -42.10
CA ASP A 93 4.08 -0.06 -41.36
C ASP A 93 3.14 0.54 -40.30
N LEU A 94 3.50 1.69 -39.73
CA LEU A 94 2.67 2.43 -38.75
C LEU A 94 1.28 2.80 -39.29
N ALA A 95 1.17 3.13 -40.58
CA ALA A 95 -0.09 3.52 -41.20
C ALA A 95 -1.13 2.38 -41.22
N LYS A 96 -0.66 1.13 -41.31
CA LYS A 96 -1.50 -0.07 -41.40
C LYS A 96 -1.86 -0.66 -40.02
N MET A 97 -1.21 -0.21 -38.95
CA MET A 97 -1.41 -0.75 -37.61
C MET A 97 -2.80 -0.45 -37.03
N ARG A 98 -3.31 -1.39 -36.22
CA ARG A 98 -4.52 -1.17 -35.43
C ARG A 98 -4.21 -0.26 -34.25
N VAL A 99 -5.24 0.43 -33.74
CA VAL A 99 -5.10 1.32 -32.57
C VAL A 99 -4.55 0.57 -31.36
N ALA A 100 -4.92 -0.70 -31.17
CA ALA A 100 -4.39 -1.52 -30.08
C ALA A 100 -2.87 -1.71 -30.18
N ASP A 101 -2.36 -1.97 -31.39
CA ASP A 101 -0.93 -2.20 -31.62
C ASP A 101 -0.14 -0.89 -31.49
N ILE A 102 -0.71 0.24 -31.92
CA ILE A 102 -0.11 1.58 -31.73
C ILE A 102 0.03 1.90 -30.22
N VAL A 103 -1.01 1.62 -29.44
CA VAL A 103 -0.98 1.80 -27.98
C VAL A 103 0.07 0.88 -27.34
N LEU A 104 0.21 -0.33 -27.85
CA LEU A 104 1.17 -1.31 -27.35
C LEU A 104 2.62 -0.87 -27.64
N GLN A 105 2.91 -0.38 -28.84
CA GLN A 105 4.21 0.23 -29.21
C GLN A 105 4.51 1.46 -28.35
N LEU A 106 3.53 2.35 -28.13
CA LEU A 106 3.70 3.52 -27.27
C LEU A 106 4.01 3.14 -25.81
N ARG A 107 3.39 2.06 -25.29
CA ARG A 107 3.73 1.54 -23.95
C ARG A 107 5.17 1.04 -23.89
N TRP A 108 5.63 0.36 -24.93
CA TRP A 108 7.01 -0.08 -25.02
C TRP A 108 7.97 1.12 -25.05
N HIS A 109 7.72 2.11 -25.91
CA HIS A 109 8.53 3.33 -25.95
C HIS A 109 8.52 4.11 -24.63
N HIS A 110 7.42 4.12 -23.88
CA HIS A 110 7.35 4.75 -22.56
C HIS A 110 8.30 4.09 -21.53
N GLU A 111 8.69 2.82 -21.68
CA GLU A 111 9.69 2.22 -20.78
C GLU A 111 11.07 2.89 -20.93
N PHE A 112 11.34 3.44 -22.11
CA PHE A 112 12.62 4.06 -22.46
C PHE A 112 12.57 5.59 -22.51
N ASP A 113 11.42 6.19 -22.87
CA ASP A 113 11.24 7.64 -23.00
C ASP A 113 10.08 8.14 -22.13
N LEU A 114 10.41 8.96 -21.12
CA LEU A 114 9.43 9.58 -20.21
C LEU A 114 8.58 10.67 -20.88
N HIS A 115 8.95 11.13 -22.07
CA HIS A 115 8.16 12.11 -22.81
C HIS A 115 6.97 11.47 -23.55
N VAL A 116 6.90 10.14 -23.60
CA VAL A 116 5.73 9.45 -24.12
C VAL A 116 4.62 9.51 -23.06
N PRO A 117 3.43 10.04 -23.36
CA PRO A 117 2.35 10.14 -22.38
C PRO A 117 1.86 8.77 -21.93
N ARG A 118 1.48 8.67 -20.65
CA ARG A 118 0.85 7.47 -20.09
C ARG A 118 -0.48 7.20 -20.80
N ASN A 119 -0.94 5.95 -20.76
CA ASN A 119 -2.20 5.56 -21.40
C ASN A 119 -3.43 6.38 -20.98
N LYS A 120 -3.44 6.94 -19.75
CA LYS A 120 -4.53 7.80 -19.26
C LYS A 120 -4.54 9.17 -19.92
N ASP A 121 -3.37 9.65 -20.31
CA ASP A 121 -3.12 10.99 -20.87
C ASP A 121 -2.93 10.93 -22.40
N MET A 122 -3.09 9.75 -23.00
CA MET A 122 -2.97 9.56 -24.44
C MET A 122 -4.11 10.25 -25.19
N PRO A 123 -3.83 10.83 -26.36
CA PRO A 123 -4.86 11.44 -27.19
C PRO A 123 -5.87 10.40 -27.65
N LYS A 124 -7.15 10.80 -27.79
CA LYS A 124 -8.26 9.88 -28.08
C LYS A 124 -8.29 9.43 -29.55
N ARG A 125 -7.83 10.29 -30.47
CA ARG A 125 -7.87 10.02 -31.93
C ARG A 125 -6.68 9.18 -32.36
N LYS A 126 -6.89 8.30 -33.36
CA LYS A 126 -5.84 7.43 -33.91
C LYS A 126 -4.67 8.25 -34.50
N GLU A 127 -4.98 9.30 -35.24
CA GLU A 127 -4.00 10.14 -35.92
C GLU A 127 -3.04 10.82 -34.94
N ASP A 128 -3.57 11.33 -33.83
CA ASP A 128 -2.76 11.97 -32.79
C ASP A 128 -1.86 10.95 -32.08
N LYS A 129 -2.33 9.71 -31.86
CA LYS A 129 -1.48 8.63 -31.34
C LYS A 129 -0.34 8.26 -32.30
N LEU A 130 -0.60 8.30 -33.61
CA LEU A 130 0.43 8.06 -34.62
C LEU A 130 1.49 9.15 -34.62
N LYS A 131 1.10 10.42 -34.44
CA LYS A 131 2.07 11.54 -34.30
C LYS A 131 2.98 11.33 -33.10
N VAL A 132 2.40 11.02 -31.94
CA VAL A 132 3.17 10.74 -30.70
C VAL A 132 4.10 9.55 -30.89
N LEU A 133 3.66 8.51 -31.60
CA LEU A 133 4.51 7.34 -31.87
C LEU A 133 5.68 7.68 -32.81
N ARG A 134 5.45 8.48 -33.84
CA ARG A 134 6.53 8.96 -34.73
C ARG A 134 7.55 9.81 -33.99
N GLU A 135 7.10 10.73 -33.14
CA GLU A 135 7.98 11.54 -32.29
C GLU A 135 8.78 10.67 -31.31
N ALA A 136 8.16 9.65 -30.73
CA ALA A 136 8.84 8.68 -29.86
C ALA A 136 9.90 7.86 -30.62
N ILE A 137 9.59 7.41 -31.84
CA ILE A 137 10.54 6.69 -32.70
C ILE A 137 11.71 7.60 -33.08
N ALA A 138 11.45 8.86 -33.48
CA ALA A 138 12.48 9.82 -33.83
C ALA A 138 13.46 10.10 -32.68
N ARG A 139 12.95 10.22 -31.44
CA ARG A 139 13.78 10.35 -30.23
C ARG A 139 14.57 9.08 -29.90
N TYR A 140 13.98 7.92 -30.17
CA TYR A 140 14.65 6.65 -29.99
C TYR A 140 15.82 6.46 -30.98
N THR A 141 15.63 6.84 -32.25
CA THR A 141 16.70 6.77 -33.28
C THR A 141 17.74 7.88 -33.16
N SER A 142 17.40 9.06 -32.62
CA SER A 142 18.37 10.14 -32.35
C SER A 142 19.28 9.86 -31.15
N GLY A 143 18.96 8.86 -30.33
CA GLY A 143 19.73 8.50 -29.13
C GLY A 143 19.50 9.43 -27.95
N GLU A 144 18.52 10.34 -28.00
CA GLU A 144 18.16 11.27 -26.91
C GLU A 144 17.34 10.60 -25.79
N VAL A 145 17.43 9.27 -25.67
CA VAL A 145 16.60 8.47 -24.77
C VAL A 145 17.10 8.64 -23.33
N THR A 146 16.31 9.34 -22.51
CA THR A 146 16.52 9.40 -21.07
C THR A 146 16.09 8.10 -20.42
N HIS A 147 17.04 7.16 -20.30
CA HIS A 147 16.81 5.91 -19.58
C HIS A 147 16.24 6.19 -18.19
N ARG A 148 15.17 5.47 -17.82
CA ARG A 148 14.88 5.22 -16.41
C ARG A 148 16.04 4.39 -15.85
N GLU A 149 17.03 5.05 -15.27
CA GLU A 149 17.97 4.40 -14.38
C GLU A 149 17.15 3.58 -13.38
N THR A 150 17.30 2.26 -13.48
CA THR A 150 16.60 1.31 -12.63
C THR A 150 17.32 1.30 -11.30
N THR A 151 17.13 2.36 -10.52
CA THR A 151 17.46 2.37 -9.10
C THR A 151 16.40 1.51 -8.42
N GLN A 152 16.67 0.21 -8.35
CA GLN A 152 16.11 -0.65 -7.30
C GLN A 152 16.70 -0.21 -5.95
N GLU A 153 16.33 0.96 -5.47
CA GLU A 153 16.26 1.21 -4.05
C GLU A 153 14.80 1.02 -3.68
N VAL A 154 14.51 -0.15 -3.11
CA VAL A 154 13.31 -0.38 -2.33
C VAL A 154 13.46 0.50 -1.09
N PRO A 155 12.66 1.57 -0.89
CA PRO A 155 12.56 2.14 0.43
C PRO A 155 11.88 1.06 1.28
N LEU A 156 12.64 0.49 2.20
CA LEU A 156 12.11 -0.24 3.33
C LEU A 156 11.33 0.79 4.14
N GLU A 157 10.04 1.00 3.82
CA GLU A 157 9.13 1.73 4.70
C GLU A 157 8.89 0.86 5.93
N THR A 158 9.81 0.94 6.88
CA THR A 158 9.49 0.80 8.29
C THR A 158 8.58 1.96 8.64
N GLY A 159 7.27 1.74 8.45
CA GLY A 159 6.23 2.54 9.11
C GLY A 159 6.23 2.23 10.60
N GLU A 160 7.26 2.73 11.28
CA GLU A 160 7.22 2.97 12.71
C GLU A 160 6.07 3.95 12.97
N SER A 161 5.12 3.50 13.78
CA SER A 161 4.04 4.32 14.31
C SER A 161 4.63 5.38 15.24
N GLU A 162 4.78 6.60 14.75
CA GLU A 162 4.92 7.79 15.60
C GLU A 162 3.55 8.07 16.25
N ASP A 163 3.34 7.50 17.44
CA ASP A 163 2.41 8.04 18.42
C ASP A 163 3.03 9.36 18.95
N GLU A 164 2.73 10.48 18.29
CA GLU A 164 2.95 11.82 18.84
C GLU A 164 1.97 12.07 19.99
N ASP A 165 2.46 11.76 21.19
CA ASP A 165 2.02 12.32 22.47
C ASP A 165 2.19 13.84 22.46
N LYS A 166 1.11 14.59 22.73
CA LYS A 166 1.18 15.98 23.23
C LYS A 166 -0.05 16.31 24.08
N PRO A 167 0.05 17.28 25.00
CA PRO A 167 -0.08 17.08 26.46
C PRO A 167 -1.51 17.25 27.02
#